data_AF-A0AAD0I053-F1
#
_entry.id   AF-A0AAD0I053-F1
#
_cell.length_a   1.000
_cell.length_b   1.000
_cell.length_c   1.000
_cell.angle_alpha   90.00
_cell.angle_beta   90.00
_cell.angle_gamma   90.00
#
_symmetry.space_group_name_H-M   'P 1'
#
loop_
_entity.id
_entity.type
_entity.pdbx_description
1 polymer ?
#
loop_
_entity_poly.entity_id
_entity_poly.type
_entity_poly.pdbx_seq_one_letter_code
_entity_poly.pdbx_strand_id
1 'polypeptide(L)'
;MSPPSSKTRKRKSNRKGESASKTKNVVDISSLHIDKENKRVVVFTEDMLLNQLRRDGPKIETSFDSLCEGELSQLSSLVSRTAGLLYSGLAIAKQNNDEVREACAMLLINGSNSFAAAVAVLRMGYVLQPGIILRSLLEALSTSLHLLQKPGDLAAYEEHKLPSTKTIAAAKKALPPFGQLYGHFSENFVHIGRFHKTINPVREYSKGNEALELNLSSLRIAAWLLYVTTELAFNELLQEPRYWQTVDRGYMYNPSEAEKEWMTEYFGLDLA
;
A
#
# COMPACT_ATOMS: atom_id res chain seq x y z
N MET A 1 -33.27 66.08 -54.07
CA MET A 1 -32.23 65.63 -53.12
C MET A 1 -32.33 64.12 -52.98
N SER A 2 -31.39 63.38 -53.55
CA SER A 2 -31.08 61.99 -53.15
C SER A 2 -29.89 62.05 -52.19
N PRO A 3 -29.78 61.17 -51.17
CA PRO A 3 -29.09 59.89 -51.36
C PRO A 3 -29.64 58.78 -50.38
N PRO A 4 -28.96 57.64 -50.08
CA PRO A 4 -29.19 56.40 -50.80
C PRO A 4 -29.34 55.12 -49.93
N SER A 5 -29.70 54.02 -50.60
CA SER A 5 -29.72 52.62 -50.17
C SER A 5 -28.41 52.12 -49.51
N SER A 6 -28.51 51.43 -48.37
CA SER A 6 -27.40 50.78 -47.69
C SER A 6 -27.03 49.44 -48.34
N LYS A 7 -25.80 49.36 -48.84
CA LYS A 7 -25.20 48.17 -49.45
C LYS A 7 -24.69 47.18 -48.39
N THR A 8 -24.98 45.92 -48.67
CA THR A 8 -24.45 44.69 -48.09
C THR A 8 -22.91 44.69 -48.07
N ARG A 9 -22.29 44.35 -46.92
CA ARG A 9 -20.86 44.08 -46.82
C ARG A 9 -20.63 42.60 -46.47
N LYS A 10 -20.49 41.76 -47.49
CA LYS A 10 -19.89 40.41 -47.38
C LYS A 10 -18.41 40.59 -47.01
N ARG A 11 -18.01 40.22 -45.78
CA ARG A 11 -16.60 40.02 -45.44
C ARG A 11 -16.18 38.63 -45.90
N LYS A 12 -15.32 38.60 -46.92
CA LYS A 12 -14.65 37.43 -47.47
C LYS A 12 -13.92 36.67 -46.36
N SER A 13 -14.08 35.34 -46.38
CA SER A 13 -13.27 34.41 -45.61
C SER A 13 -11.81 34.54 -46.01
N ASN A 14 -10.93 34.79 -45.04
CA ASN A 14 -9.51 34.53 -45.20
C ASN A 14 -9.21 33.24 -44.44
N ARG A 15 -9.35 32.10 -45.14
CA ARG A 15 -8.56 30.90 -44.84
C ARG A 15 -7.10 31.27 -45.07
N LYS A 16 -6.40 31.68 -44.02
CA LYS A 16 -4.94 31.55 -43.96
C LYS A 16 -4.67 30.42 -42.99
N GLY A 17 -4.14 29.34 -43.55
CA GLY A 17 -3.85 28.11 -42.83
C GLY A 17 -3.03 28.42 -41.58
N GLU A 18 -3.55 28.00 -40.44
CA GLU A 18 -2.72 27.54 -39.34
C GLU A 18 -1.92 26.37 -39.89
N SER A 19 -0.75 26.66 -40.44
CA SER A 19 0.32 25.69 -40.45
C SER A 19 0.50 25.30 -39.00
N ALA A 20 0.08 24.09 -38.65
CA ALA A 20 0.53 23.41 -37.44
C ALA A 20 2.07 23.46 -37.48
N SER A 21 2.64 24.47 -36.84
CA SER A 21 4.04 24.50 -36.49
C SER A 21 4.21 23.28 -35.62
N LYS A 22 4.81 22.23 -36.20
CA LYS A 22 5.47 21.18 -35.44
C LYS A 22 6.55 21.90 -34.64
N THR A 23 6.19 22.41 -33.47
CA THR A 23 7.14 22.82 -32.46
C THR A 23 8.01 21.58 -32.26
N LYS A 24 9.22 21.63 -32.79
CA LYS A 24 10.28 20.69 -32.41
C LYS A 24 10.32 20.81 -30.90
N ASN A 25 9.94 19.76 -30.18
CA ASN A 25 10.17 19.70 -28.74
C ASN A 25 11.67 19.87 -28.55
N VAL A 26 12.09 21.08 -28.17
CA VAL A 26 13.44 21.33 -27.72
C VAL A 26 13.54 20.54 -26.43
N VAL A 27 14.43 19.54 -26.42
CA VAL A 27 14.67 18.73 -25.23
C VAL A 27 15.73 19.46 -24.43
N ASP A 28 15.36 19.93 -23.24
CA ASP A 28 16.30 20.60 -22.34
C ASP A 28 17.22 19.55 -21.69
N ILE A 29 18.47 19.53 -22.16
CA ILE A 29 19.51 18.59 -21.73
C ILE A 29 20.21 19.18 -20.51
N SER A 30 20.17 18.46 -19.39
CA SER A 30 20.89 18.80 -18.17
C SER A 30 22.34 18.30 -18.22
N SER A 31 22.57 17.04 -18.60
CA SER A 31 23.92 16.48 -18.71
C SER A 31 24.03 15.30 -19.68
N LEU A 32 25.27 14.93 -20.02
CA LEU A 32 25.61 13.85 -20.95
C LEU A 32 26.71 12.98 -20.34
N HIS A 33 26.58 11.66 -20.47
CA HIS A 33 27.64 10.71 -20.16
C HIS A 33 27.99 9.89 -21.41
N ILE A 34 29.27 9.93 -21.81
CA ILE A 34 29.77 9.19 -22.97
C ILE A 34 30.51 7.95 -22.46
N ASP A 35 29.86 6.81 -22.59
CA ASP A 35 30.41 5.50 -22.27
C ASP A 35 31.11 4.96 -23.53
N LYS A 36 32.42 5.22 -23.61
CA LYS A 36 33.25 4.86 -24.78
C LYS A 36 33.43 3.36 -24.93
N GLU A 37 33.44 2.62 -23.82
CA GLU A 37 33.62 1.18 -23.80
C GLU A 37 32.40 0.48 -24.42
N ASN A 38 31.20 0.89 -24.03
CA ASN A 38 29.95 0.35 -24.56
C ASN A 38 29.42 1.12 -25.78
N LYS A 39 30.18 2.09 -26.31
CA LYS A 39 29.84 2.94 -27.46
C LYS A 39 28.45 3.57 -27.37
N ARG A 40 28.07 4.07 -26.19
CA ARG A 40 26.75 4.69 -25.95
C ARG A 40 26.87 6.07 -25.33
N VAL A 41 25.91 6.93 -25.65
CA VAL A 41 25.74 8.24 -25.01
C VAL A 41 24.46 8.19 -24.18
N VAL A 42 24.58 8.47 -22.88
CA VAL A 42 23.46 8.58 -21.96
C VAL A 42 23.13 10.06 -21.80
N VAL A 43 21.88 10.42 -22.07
CA VAL A 43 21.38 11.80 -22.00
C VAL A 43 20.49 11.96 -20.78
N PHE A 44 20.77 12.96 -19.97
CA PHE A 44 19.97 13.33 -18.81
C PHE A 44 19.27 14.66 -19.10
N THR A 45 17.94 14.66 -19.06
CA THR A 45 17.10 15.82 -19.37
C THR A 45 16.60 16.49 -18.10
N GLU A 46 16.27 17.79 -18.15
CA GLU A 46 15.70 18.48 -16.98
C GLU A 46 14.35 17.87 -16.54
N ASP A 47 13.58 17.32 -17.48
CA ASP A 47 12.27 16.72 -17.23
C ASP A 47 12.31 15.24 -16.81
N MET A 48 13.45 14.69 -16.37
CA MET A 48 13.56 13.25 -16.08
C MET A 48 12.51 12.73 -15.09
N LEU A 49 12.21 13.48 -14.03
CA LEU A 49 11.15 13.11 -13.07
C LEU A 49 9.76 13.11 -13.73
N LEU A 50 9.46 14.13 -14.54
CA LEU A 50 8.18 14.22 -15.24
C LEU A 50 8.04 13.10 -16.27
N ASN A 51 9.12 12.76 -16.97
CA ASN A 51 9.17 11.63 -17.89
C ASN A 51 8.94 10.32 -17.14
N GLN A 52 9.58 10.11 -15.99
CA GLN A 52 9.37 8.93 -15.16
C GLN A 52 7.90 8.80 -14.75
N LEU A 53 7.27 9.88 -14.30
CA LEU A 53 5.88 9.85 -13.82
C LEU A 53 4.85 9.74 -14.95
N ARG A 54 5.05 10.43 -16.08
CA ARG A 54 4.02 10.57 -17.12
C ARG A 54 4.20 9.63 -18.31
N ARG A 55 5.43 9.29 -18.66
CA ARG A 55 5.75 8.47 -19.83
C ARG A 55 6.04 7.03 -19.44
N ASP A 56 6.88 6.84 -18.43
CA ASP A 56 7.38 5.51 -18.06
C ASP A 56 6.45 4.85 -17.02
N GLY A 57 5.99 5.61 -16.03
CA GLY A 57 5.05 5.19 -14.99
C GLY A 57 3.86 4.39 -15.52
N PRO A 58 3.05 4.90 -16.47
CA PRO A 58 1.89 4.17 -16.99
C PRO A 58 2.22 2.81 -17.61
N LYS A 59 3.41 2.65 -18.22
CA LYS A 59 3.85 1.37 -18.78
C LYS A 59 4.20 0.38 -17.68
N ILE A 60 4.91 0.84 -16.66
CA ILE A 60 5.28 0.05 -15.49
C ILE A 60 4.02 -0.44 -14.77
N GLU A 61 3.10 0.48 -14.52
CA GLU A 61 1.81 0.19 -13.91
C GLU A 61 1.00 -0.84 -14.72
N THR A 62 0.94 -0.68 -16.06
CA THR A 62 0.25 -1.64 -16.94
C THR A 62 0.89 -3.03 -16.87
N SER A 63 2.23 -3.10 -16.84
CA SER A 63 2.95 -4.36 -16.71
C SER A 63 2.71 -5.05 -15.37
N PHE A 64 2.60 -4.25 -14.28
CA PHE A 64 2.24 -4.74 -12.96
C PHE A 64 0.81 -5.28 -12.93
N ASP A 65 -0.16 -4.50 -13.40
CA ASP A 65 -1.58 -4.87 -13.40
C ASP A 65 -1.80 -6.17 -14.18
N SER A 66 -1.16 -6.29 -15.35
CA SER A 66 -1.26 -7.49 -16.19
C SER A 66 -0.64 -8.73 -15.54
N LEU A 67 0.44 -8.56 -14.76
CA LEU A 67 1.15 -9.67 -14.12
C LEU A 67 0.52 -10.09 -12.79
N CYS A 68 -0.06 -9.13 -12.06
CA CYS A 68 -0.48 -9.28 -10.67
C CYS A 68 -2.00 -9.27 -10.48
N GLU A 69 -2.81 -9.29 -11.54
CA GLU A 69 -4.28 -9.23 -11.48
C GLU A 69 -4.88 -10.24 -10.49
N GLY A 70 -4.43 -11.49 -10.53
CA GLY A 70 -4.88 -12.53 -9.61
C GLY A 70 -4.57 -12.21 -8.15
N GLU A 71 -3.37 -11.68 -7.89
CA GLU A 71 -2.92 -11.34 -6.55
C GLU A 71 -3.64 -10.12 -5.99
N LEU A 72 -3.84 -9.10 -6.83
CA LEU A 72 -4.64 -7.93 -6.47
C LEU A 72 -6.09 -8.33 -6.16
N SER A 73 -6.65 -9.28 -6.89
CA SER A 73 -8.00 -9.79 -6.63
C SER A 73 -8.10 -10.49 -5.28
N GLN A 74 -7.13 -11.33 -4.94
CA GLN A 74 -7.07 -12.00 -3.63
C GLN A 74 -6.89 -11.00 -2.48
N LEU A 75 -5.94 -10.07 -2.61
CA LEU A 75 -5.73 -8.99 -1.63
C LEU A 75 -7.00 -8.15 -1.46
N SER A 76 -7.64 -7.77 -2.56
CA SER A 76 -8.87 -6.98 -2.56
C SER A 76 -9.99 -7.68 -1.79
N SER A 77 -10.17 -8.99 -1.99
CA SER A 77 -11.20 -9.76 -1.27
C SER A 77 -10.98 -9.78 0.25
N LEU A 78 -9.74 -9.82 0.72
CA LEU A 78 -9.46 -9.82 2.16
C LEU A 78 -9.61 -8.40 2.73
N VAL A 79 -9.06 -7.40 2.03
CA VAL A 79 -9.13 -5.99 2.43
C VAL A 79 -10.57 -5.49 2.46
N SER A 80 -11.43 -5.92 1.54
CA SER A 80 -12.85 -5.52 1.53
C SER A 80 -13.60 -6.06 2.76
N ARG A 81 -13.33 -7.32 3.16
CA ARG A 81 -13.88 -7.90 4.39
C ARG A 81 -13.40 -7.15 5.62
N THR A 82 -12.10 -6.86 5.68
CA THR A 82 -11.52 -6.07 6.77
C THR A 82 -12.15 -4.69 6.84
N ALA A 83 -12.27 -3.97 5.72
CA ALA A 83 -12.87 -2.64 5.68
C ALA A 83 -14.34 -2.67 6.14
N GLY A 84 -15.13 -3.63 5.66
CA GLY A 84 -16.53 -3.80 6.07
C GLY A 84 -16.67 -3.96 7.59
N LEU A 85 -15.85 -4.83 8.19
CA LEU A 85 -15.84 -5.03 9.64
C LEU A 85 -15.35 -3.79 10.39
N LEU A 86 -14.30 -3.14 9.89
CA LEU A 86 -13.65 -1.99 10.52
C LEU A 86 -14.56 -0.76 10.57
N TYR A 87 -15.22 -0.43 9.46
CA TYR A 87 -16.14 0.72 9.40
C TYR A 87 -17.44 0.46 10.18
N SER A 88 -17.96 -0.77 10.14
CA SER A 88 -19.13 -1.15 10.95
C SER A 88 -18.79 -1.11 12.44
N GLY A 89 -17.63 -1.66 12.80
CA GLY A 89 -17.09 -1.65 14.16
C GLY A 89 -16.87 -0.26 14.70
N LEU A 90 -16.29 0.65 13.91
CA LEU A 90 -16.15 2.06 14.29
C LEU A 90 -17.50 2.73 14.59
N ALA A 91 -18.49 2.50 13.73
CA ALA A 91 -19.82 3.09 13.92
C ALA A 91 -20.47 2.61 15.23
N ILE A 92 -20.35 1.31 15.53
CA ILE A 92 -20.89 0.71 16.75
C ILE A 92 -20.11 1.15 17.99
N ALA A 93 -18.78 1.18 17.93
CA ALA A 93 -17.92 1.67 19.03
C ALA A 93 -18.31 3.10 19.43
N LYS A 94 -18.52 3.98 18.45
CA LYS A 94 -19.00 5.35 18.68
C LYS A 94 -20.37 5.41 19.34
N GLN A 95 -21.31 4.59 18.88
CA GLN A 95 -22.65 4.52 19.49
C GLN A 95 -22.60 4.05 20.95
N ASN A 96 -21.68 3.14 21.26
CA ASN A 96 -21.50 2.58 22.59
C ASN A 96 -20.56 3.39 23.49
N ASN A 97 -19.94 4.46 22.99
CA ASN A 97 -18.87 5.21 23.66
C ASN A 97 -17.70 4.29 24.10
N ASP A 98 -17.35 3.31 23.26
CA ASP A 98 -16.18 2.45 23.47
C ASP A 98 -14.93 3.12 22.88
N GLU A 99 -14.31 3.98 23.70
CA GLU A 99 -13.15 4.79 23.31
C GLU A 99 -11.95 3.93 22.86
N VAL A 100 -11.77 2.75 23.45
CA VAL A 100 -10.65 1.85 23.10
C VAL A 100 -10.84 1.27 21.70
N ARG A 101 -12.03 0.74 21.42
CA ARG A 101 -12.33 0.21 20.08
C ARG A 101 -12.38 1.31 19.02
N GLU A 102 -12.84 2.51 19.38
CA GLU A 102 -12.77 3.67 18.49
C GLU A 102 -11.32 4.04 18.15
N ALA A 103 -10.43 4.14 19.15
CA ALA A 103 -9.00 4.40 18.93
C ALA A 103 -8.35 3.31 18.07
N CYS A 104 -8.63 2.03 18.34
CA CYS A 104 -8.14 0.91 17.55
C CYS A 104 -8.66 0.97 16.10
N ALA A 105 -9.94 1.27 15.89
CA ALA A 105 -10.48 1.40 14.54
C ALA A 105 -9.78 2.52 13.75
N MET A 106 -9.57 3.68 14.36
CA MET A 106 -8.87 4.79 13.70
C MET A 106 -7.41 4.42 13.35
N LEU A 107 -6.70 3.73 14.25
CA LEU A 107 -5.36 3.21 13.98
C LEU A 107 -5.36 2.24 12.79
N LEU A 108 -6.28 1.28 12.79
CA LEU A 108 -6.37 0.26 11.75
C LEU A 108 -6.82 0.84 10.39
N ILE A 109 -7.64 1.88 10.37
CA ILE A 109 -7.99 2.61 9.13
C ILE A 109 -6.75 3.29 8.55
N ASN A 110 -5.97 3.97 9.38
CA ASN A 110 -4.70 4.58 8.95
C ASN A 110 -3.66 3.52 8.53
N GLY A 111 -3.63 2.37 9.22
CA GLY A 111 -2.86 1.20 8.80
C GLY A 111 -3.29 0.68 7.42
N SER A 112 -4.60 0.64 7.16
CA SER A 112 -5.17 0.25 5.85
C SER A 112 -4.73 1.21 4.73
N ASN A 113 -4.63 2.52 5.02
CA ASN A 113 -4.09 3.49 4.06
C ASN A 113 -2.60 3.24 3.78
N SER A 114 -1.82 2.88 4.81
CA SER A 114 -0.41 2.50 4.64
C SER A 114 -0.28 1.24 3.76
N PHE A 115 -1.16 0.26 3.96
CA PHE A 115 -1.24 -0.92 3.07
C PHE A 115 -1.50 -0.52 1.61
N ALA A 116 -2.53 0.29 1.35
CA ALA A 116 -2.86 0.75 0.00
C ALA A 116 -1.72 1.54 -0.65
N ALA A 117 -1.03 2.39 0.12
CA ALA A 117 0.14 3.12 -0.34
C ALA A 117 1.30 2.19 -0.71
N ALA A 118 1.55 1.13 0.07
CA ALA A 118 2.57 0.13 -0.24
C ALA A 118 2.27 -0.58 -1.57
N VAL A 119 1.02 -0.95 -1.83
CA VAL A 119 0.58 -1.51 -3.12
C VAL A 119 0.79 -0.52 -4.25
N ALA A 120 0.40 0.75 -4.08
CA ALA A 120 0.53 1.77 -5.12
C ALA A 120 1.99 2.02 -5.50
N VAL A 121 2.88 2.12 -4.50
CA VAL A 121 4.31 2.35 -4.72
C VAL A 121 4.97 1.14 -5.38
N LEU A 122 4.56 -0.09 -5.02
CA LEU A 122 4.99 -1.30 -5.72
C LEU A 122 4.51 -1.27 -7.18
N ARG A 123 3.23 -0.95 -7.42
CA ARG A 123 2.65 -0.83 -8.76
C ARG A 123 3.41 0.15 -9.65
N MET A 124 3.97 1.22 -9.08
CA MET A 124 4.81 2.20 -9.78
C MET A 124 6.25 1.74 -10.04
N GLY A 125 6.66 0.54 -9.60
CA GLY A 125 7.98 -0.05 -9.86
C GLY A 125 9.01 0.10 -8.74
N TYR A 126 8.65 0.69 -7.60
CA TYR A 126 9.60 1.00 -6.53
C TYR A 126 9.76 -0.14 -5.52
N VAL A 127 10.35 -1.26 -5.93
CA VAL A 127 10.40 -2.51 -5.14
C VAL A 127 11.06 -2.45 -3.75
N LEU A 128 11.85 -1.41 -3.44
CA LEU A 128 12.49 -1.26 -2.12
C LEU A 128 11.62 -0.55 -1.08
N GLN A 129 10.61 0.18 -1.53
CA GLN A 129 9.85 1.11 -0.69
C GLN A 129 8.64 0.49 0.04
N PRO A 130 7.90 -0.52 -0.50
CA PRO A 130 6.67 -1.00 0.12
C PRO A 130 6.86 -1.46 1.56
N GLY A 131 7.93 -2.20 1.85
CA GLY A 131 8.17 -2.68 3.21
C GLY A 131 8.47 -1.57 4.23
N ILE A 132 9.03 -0.44 3.80
CA ILE A 132 9.19 0.75 4.66
C ILE A 132 7.82 1.29 5.05
N ILE A 133 6.89 1.35 4.09
CA ILE A 133 5.52 1.82 4.31
C ILE A 133 4.73 0.82 5.18
N LEU A 134 4.90 -0.48 4.94
CA LEU A 134 4.23 -1.54 5.72
C LEU A 134 4.61 -1.54 7.20
N ARG A 135 5.74 -0.95 7.60
CA ARG A 135 6.05 -0.78 9.02
C ARG A 135 5.06 0.07 9.77
N SER A 136 4.58 1.16 9.18
CA SER A 136 3.57 2.00 9.81
C SER A 136 2.29 1.22 10.09
N LEU A 137 1.92 0.29 9.20
CA LEU A 137 0.85 -0.67 9.45
C LEU A 137 1.20 -1.60 10.63
N LEU A 138 2.38 -2.22 10.66
CA LEU A 138 2.77 -3.14 11.74
C LEU A 138 2.73 -2.48 13.13
N GLU A 139 3.12 -1.21 13.23
CA GLU A 139 3.03 -0.44 14.48
C GLU A 139 1.57 -0.14 14.88
N ALA A 140 0.71 0.19 13.92
CA ALA A 140 -0.73 0.36 14.17
C ALA A 140 -1.36 -0.95 14.65
N LEU A 141 -0.97 -2.09 14.07
CA LEU A 141 -1.43 -3.42 14.47
C LEU A 141 -0.97 -3.78 15.87
N SER A 142 0.32 -3.62 16.18
CA SER A 142 0.85 -3.96 17.50
C SER A 142 0.25 -3.09 18.60
N THR A 143 0.03 -1.80 18.30
CA THR A 143 -0.61 -0.85 19.22
C THR A 143 -2.07 -1.23 19.46
N SER A 144 -2.82 -1.57 18.40
CA SER A 144 -4.22 -2.00 18.53
C SER A 144 -4.34 -3.29 19.34
N LEU A 145 -3.51 -4.31 19.04
CA LEU A 145 -3.44 -5.55 19.81
C LEU A 145 -3.12 -5.29 21.30
N HIS A 146 -2.23 -4.34 21.59
CA HIS A 146 -1.90 -3.95 22.95
C HIS A 146 -3.08 -3.31 23.67
N LEU A 147 -3.73 -2.31 23.06
CA LEU A 147 -4.85 -1.57 23.67
C LEU A 147 -6.06 -2.48 23.95
N LEU A 148 -6.36 -3.41 23.05
CA LEU A 148 -7.45 -4.38 23.25
C LEU A 148 -7.22 -5.30 24.45
N GLN A 149 -5.96 -5.60 24.78
CA GLN A 149 -5.60 -6.41 25.95
C GLN A 149 -5.42 -5.58 27.22
N LYS A 150 -5.03 -4.31 27.07
CA LYS A 150 -4.76 -3.37 28.16
C LYS A 150 -5.50 -2.04 27.93
N PRO A 151 -6.84 -2.03 28.06
CA PRO A 151 -7.66 -0.82 27.92
C PRO A 151 -7.16 0.37 28.76
N GLY A 152 -6.62 0.10 29.95
CA GLY A 152 -6.11 1.14 30.86
C GLY A 152 -4.90 1.94 30.34
N ASP A 153 -4.24 1.46 29.28
CA ASP A 153 -3.13 2.19 28.65
C ASP A 153 -3.60 3.21 27.59
N LEU A 154 -4.92 3.38 27.39
CA LEU A 154 -5.50 4.33 26.42
C LEU A 154 -5.00 5.76 26.64
N ALA A 155 -5.01 6.27 27.88
CA ALA A 155 -4.53 7.61 28.19
C ALA A 155 -3.05 7.81 27.82
N ALA A 156 -2.21 6.80 28.05
CA ALA A 156 -0.79 6.86 27.66
C ALA A 156 -0.61 6.85 26.13
N TYR A 157 -1.52 6.19 25.40
CA TYR A 157 -1.56 6.24 23.95
C TYR A 157 -1.96 7.64 23.45
N GLU A 158 -3.02 8.22 23.98
CA GLU A 158 -3.51 9.56 23.62
C GLU A 158 -2.49 10.67 23.91
N GLU A 159 -1.72 10.51 24.98
CA GLU A 159 -0.63 11.43 25.34
C GLU A 159 0.69 11.15 24.58
N HIS A 160 0.70 10.21 23.63
CA HIS A 160 1.89 9.77 22.88
C HIS A 160 3.06 9.27 23.76
N LYS A 161 2.75 8.71 24.93
CA LYS A 161 3.72 8.17 25.89
C LYS A 161 3.81 6.64 25.87
N LEU A 162 2.98 5.96 25.09
CA LEU A 162 2.98 4.51 24.97
C LEU A 162 4.20 4.03 24.14
N PRO A 163 5.17 3.31 24.72
CA PRO A 163 6.37 2.89 23.99
C PRO A 163 6.07 1.77 22.99
N SER A 164 6.53 1.93 21.74
CA SER A 164 6.33 0.94 20.65
C SER A 164 6.85 -0.45 21.01
N THR A 165 7.98 -0.54 21.73
CA THR A 165 8.56 -1.81 22.20
C THR A 165 7.61 -2.61 23.09
N LYS A 166 6.81 -1.93 23.93
CA LYS A 166 5.79 -2.59 24.77
C LYS A 166 4.66 -3.15 23.91
N THR A 167 4.22 -2.40 22.91
CA THR A 167 3.12 -2.83 22.03
C THR A 167 3.51 -4.05 21.19
N ILE A 168 4.74 -4.09 20.67
CA ILE A 168 5.26 -5.22 19.90
C ILE A 168 5.36 -6.48 20.78
N ALA A 169 5.83 -6.33 22.02
CA ALA A 169 5.90 -7.44 22.96
C ALA A 169 4.50 -8.02 23.29
N ALA A 170 3.50 -7.15 23.46
CA ALA A 170 2.12 -7.57 23.67
C ALA A 170 1.54 -8.27 22.43
N ALA A 171 1.81 -7.75 21.23
CA ALA A 171 1.36 -8.33 19.96
C ALA A 171 1.91 -9.75 19.74
N LYS A 172 3.22 -9.96 19.99
CA LYS A 172 3.86 -11.29 19.90
C LYS A 172 3.21 -12.33 20.83
N LYS A 173 2.74 -11.89 22.00
CA LYS A 173 2.08 -12.77 22.96
C LYS A 173 0.64 -13.10 22.55
N ALA A 174 -0.09 -12.11 22.02
CA ALA A 174 -1.49 -12.28 21.66
C ALA A 174 -1.71 -13.05 20.37
N LEU A 175 -0.87 -12.80 19.38
CA LEU A 175 -0.93 -13.42 18.06
C LEU A 175 0.41 -14.13 17.81
N PRO A 176 0.54 -15.42 18.12
CA PRO A 176 1.81 -16.14 18.04
C PRO A 176 2.56 -15.99 16.70
N PRO A 177 1.89 -16.04 15.52
CA PRO A 177 2.57 -15.81 14.24
C PRO A 177 3.16 -14.40 14.09
N PHE A 178 2.68 -13.41 14.83
CA PHE A 178 3.11 -12.00 14.69
C PHE A 178 4.62 -11.85 14.87
N GLY A 179 5.25 -12.61 15.78
CA GLY A 179 6.68 -12.50 16.04
C GLY A 179 7.55 -12.88 14.85
N GLN A 180 7.24 -14.00 14.20
CA GLN A 180 7.93 -14.48 13.01
C GLN A 180 7.71 -13.54 11.83
N LEU A 181 6.46 -13.12 11.61
CA LEU A 181 6.09 -12.21 10.53
C LEU A 181 6.75 -10.84 10.69
N TYR A 182 6.76 -10.28 11.91
CA TYR A 182 7.48 -9.05 12.21
C TYR A 182 9.00 -9.19 11.96
N GLY A 183 9.57 -10.36 12.28
CA GLY A 183 10.95 -10.71 11.94
C GLY A 183 11.20 -10.71 10.43
N HIS A 184 10.31 -11.31 9.64
CA HIS A 184 10.37 -11.30 8.18
C HIS A 184 10.41 -9.88 7.60
N PHE A 185 9.54 -8.98 8.07
CA PHE A 185 9.60 -7.57 7.65
C PHE A 185 10.90 -6.90 8.10
N SER A 186 11.37 -7.25 9.29
CA SER A 186 12.60 -6.71 9.86
C SER A 186 13.83 -7.06 9.02
N GLU A 187 13.93 -8.31 8.60
CA GLU A 187 15.06 -8.79 7.81
C GLU A 187 15.07 -8.20 6.39
N ASN A 188 13.90 -8.07 5.77
CA ASN A 188 13.80 -7.73 4.35
C ASN A 188 13.74 -6.22 4.05
N PHE A 189 13.28 -5.39 5.00
CA PHE A 189 12.92 -3.99 4.71
C PHE A 189 13.47 -2.94 5.67
N VAL A 190 14.29 -3.33 6.65
CA VAL A 190 14.80 -2.43 7.71
C VAL A 190 16.26 -2.13 7.55
N HIS A 191 17.00 -3.16 7.17
CA HIS A 191 18.42 -3.10 7.01
C HIS A 191 18.77 -2.96 5.54
N ILE A 192 19.94 -2.41 5.26
CA ILE A 192 20.52 -2.40 3.91
C ILE A 192 20.79 -3.86 3.51
N GLY A 193 19.77 -4.46 2.89
CA GLY A 193 19.77 -5.85 2.46
C GLY A 193 20.41 -6.06 1.09
N ARG A 194 20.30 -7.29 0.56
CA ARG A 194 20.84 -7.66 -0.76
C ARG A 194 20.37 -6.73 -1.88
N PHE A 195 19.09 -6.33 -1.87
CA PHE A 195 18.54 -5.47 -2.91
C PHE A 195 19.10 -4.04 -2.84
N HIS A 196 19.65 -3.59 -1.71
CA HIS A 196 20.28 -2.26 -1.61
C HIS A 196 21.73 -2.25 -2.13
N LYS A 197 22.32 -3.41 -2.41
CA LYS A 197 23.68 -3.54 -2.97
C LYS A 197 23.70 -3.48 -4.49
N THR A 198 22.53 -3.38 -5.13
CA THR A 198 22.36 -3.32 -6.57
C THR A 198 21.44 -2.16 -6.94
N ILE A 199 21.62 -1.60 -8.15
CA ILE A 199 20.65 -0.65 -8.69
C ILE A 199 19.37 -1.42 -9.01
N ASN A 200 18.24 -1.03 -8.40
CA ASN A 200 16.91 -1.51 -8.77
C ASN A 200 16.24 -0.44 -9.62
N PRO A 201 16.39 -0.49 -10.95
CA PRO A 201 15.76 0.50 -11.82
C PRO A 201 14.24 0.38 -11.73
N VAL A 202 13.56 1.53 -11.74
CA VAL A 202 12.11 1.62 -11.84
C VAL A 202 11.73 1.32 -13.29
N ARG A 203 11.27 0.10 -13.55
CA ARG A 203 11.03 -0.45 -14.90
C ARG A 203 9.84 -1.40 -14.92
N GLU A 204 9.41 -1.76 -16.12
CA GLU A 204 8.33 -2.72 -16.34
C GLU A 204 8.64 -4.07 -15.69
N TYR A 205 7.60 -4.70 -15.15
CA TYR A 205 7.68 -5.99 -14.50
C TYR A 205 7.70 -7.13 -15.51
N SER A 206 8.44 -8.19 -15.16
CA SER A 206 8.50 -9.44 -15.90
C SER A 206 8.32 -10.61 -14.93
N LYS A 207 7.92 -11.78 -15.46
CA LYS A 207 7.84 -13.02 -14.67
C LYS A 207 9.18 -13.35 -14.02
N GLY A 208 9.14 -13.97 -12.83
CA GLY A 208 10.34 -14.35 -12.07
C GLY A 208 11.07 -13.16 -11.44
N ASN A 209 10.40 -12.02 -11.25
CA ASN A 209 10.96 -10.90 -10.53
C ASN A 209 10.90 -11.18 -9.02
N GLU A 210 12.03 -11.63 -8.47
CA GLU A 210 12.15 -11.99 -7.06
C GLU A 210 11.75 -10.86 -6.09
N ALA A 211 12.08 -9.61 -6.42
CA ALA A 211 11.71 -8.47 -5.58
C ALA A 211 10.20 -8.22 -5.59
N LEU A 212 9.54 -8.43 -6.73
CA LEU A 212 8.08 -8.37 -6.83
C LEU A 212 7.44 -9.49 -6.00
N GLU A 213 7.91 -10.73 -6.15
CA GLU A 213 7.37 -11.90 -5.43
C GLU A 213 7.47 -11.74 -3.91
N LEU A 214 8.63 -11.28 -3.41
CA LEU A 214 8.82 -10.98 -1.99
C LEU A 214 7.85 -9.89 -1.49
N ASN A 215 7.66 -8.82 -2.26
CA ASN A 215 6.73 -7.75 -1.90
C ASN A 215 5.28 -8.24 -1.93
N LEU A 216 4.88 -9.07 -2.89
CA LEU A 216 3.54 -9.65 -2.95
C LEU A 216 3.27 -10.55 -1.74
N SER A 217 4.23 -11.40 -1.35
CA SER A 217 4.11 -12.20 -0.12
C SER A 217 3.98 -11.32 1.13
N SER A 218 4.80 -10.26 1.22
CA SER A 218 4.73 -9.28 2.30
C SER A 218 3.38 -8.56 2.37
N LEU A 219 2.79 -8.23 1.22
CA LEU A 219 1.45 -7.64 1.13
C LEU A 219 0.38 -8.63 1.59
N ARG A 220 0.45 -9.91 1.20
CA ARG A 220 -0.51 -10.94 1.66
C ARG A 220 -0.46 -11.09 3.18
N ILE A 221 0.73 -11.21 3.75
CA ILE A 221 0.94 -11.23 5.20
C ILE A 221 0.34 -9.98 5.86
N ALA A 222 0.64 -8.80 5.35
CA ALA A 222 0.16 -7.53 5.90
C ALA A 222 -1.39 -7.43 5.86
N ALA A 223 -2.01 -7.83 4.75
CA ALA A 223 -3.46 -7.85 4.60
C ALA A 223 -4.11 -8.83 5.59
N TRP A 224 -3.51 -9.99 5.81
CA TRP A 224 -3.97 -10.95 6.81
C TRP A 224 -3.80 -10.44 8.23
N LEU A 225 -2.63 -9.88 8.58
CA LEU A 225 -2.38 -9.29 9.90
C LEU A 225 -3.39 -8.18 10.21
N LEU A 226 -3.74 -7.38 9.20
CA LEU A 226 -4.78 -6.37 9.29
C LEU A 226 -6.15 -7.00 9.56
N TYR A 227 -6.56 -8.00 8.78
CA TYR A 227 -7.82 -8.72 8.98
C TYR A 227 -7.91 -9.34 10.39
N VAL A 228 -6.92 -10.14 10.80
CA VAL A 228 -6.94 -10.84 12.09
C VAL A 228 -6.97 -9.87 13.27
N THR A 229 -6.30 -8.72 13.16
CA THR A 229 -6.36 -7.70 14.21
C THR A 229 -7.71 -7.00 14.27
N THR A 230 -8.31 -6.69 13.11
CA THR A 230 -9.66 -6.15 13.04
C THR A 230 -10.70 -7.14 13.56
N GLU A 231 -10.52 -8.44 13.27
CA GLU A 231 -11.37 -9.51 13.78
C GLU A 231 -11.36 -9.57 15.31
N LEU A 232 -10.20 -9.41 15.95
CA LEU A 232 -10.14 -9.33 17.42
C LEU A 232 -10.89 -8.11 17.96
N ALA A 233 -10.70 -6.95 17.32
CA ALA A 233 -11.28 -5.69 17.78
C ALA A 233 -12.82 -5.71 17.76
N PHE A 234 -13.41 -6.44 16.81
CA PHE A 234 -14.85 -6.45 16.53
C PHE A 234 -15.40 -7.86 16.43
N ASN A 235 -14.85 -8.79 17.22
CA ASN A 235 -15.19 -10.21 17.19
C ASN A 235 -16.69 -10.43 17.39
N GLU A 236 -17.30 -9.66 18.29
CA GLU A 236 -18.73 -9.71 18.62
C GLU A 236 -19.67 -9.38 17.45
N LEU A 237 -19.16 -8.79 16.36
CA LEU A 237 -19.96 -8.48 15.16
C LEU A 237 -20.03 -9.66 14.19
N LEU A 238 -19.21 -10.69 14.41
CA LEU A 238 -19.12 -11.85 13.55
C LEU A 238 -19.90 -13.02 14.15
N GLN A 239 -20.69 -13.68 13.31
CA GLN A 239 -21.36 -14.92 13.71
C GLN A 239 -20.36 -16.07 13.86
N GLU A 240 -19.35 -16.12 12.99
CA GLU A 240 -18.33 -17.18 12.96
C GLU A 240 -16.94 -16.54 12.79
N PRO A 241 -16.29 -16.14 13.90
CA PRO A 241 -14.91 -15.65 13.86
C PRO A 241 -13.93 -16.74 13.38
N ARG A 242 -12.93 -16.36 12.58
CA ARG A 242 -12.00 -17.31 11.95
C ARG A 242 -10.77 -17.63 12.82
N TYR A 243 -10.28 -16.64 13.56
CA TYR A 243 -9.00 -16.69 14.28
C TYR A 243 -9.15 -16.53 15.78
N TRP A 244 -10.18 -15.83 16.26
CA TRP A 244 -10.34 -15.51 17.68
C TRP A 244 -11.58 -16.16 18.28
N GLN A 245 -11.39 -16.95 19.33
CA GLN A 245 -12.47 -17.57 20.08
C GLN A 245 -12.66 -16.88 21.42
N THR A 246 -13.92 -16.68 21.81
CA THR A 246 -14.28 -16.17 23.13
C THR A 246 -13.88 -17.19 24.22
N VAL A 247 -13.26 -16.70 25.27
CA VAL A 247 -12.93 -17.45 26.49
C VAL A 247 -13.43 -16.66 27.71
N ASP A 248 -13.42 -17.26 28.91
CA ASP A 248 -13.96 -16.64 30.14
C ASP A 248 -13.49 -15.19 30.39
N ARG A 249 -12.27 -14.86 29.95
CA ARG A 249 -11.70 -13.52 30.03
C ARG A 249 -11.08 -13.10 28.70
N GLY A 250 -11.93 -12.70 27.77
CA GLY A 250 -11.53 -12.09 26.50
C GLY A 250 -11.48 -13.09 25.35
N TYR A 251 -10.40 -13.03 24.57
CA TYR A 251 -10.27 -13.81 23.33
C TYR A 251 -8.93 -14.55 23.28
N MET A 252 -8.95 -15.72 22.67
CA MET A 252 -7.77 -16.55 22.43
C MET A 252 -7.61 -16.80 20.93
N TYR A 253 -6.38 -16.64 20.43
CA TYR A 253 -6.05 -17.01 19.05
C TYR A 253 -6.12 -18.53 18.91
N ASN A 254 -7.12 -19.02 18.18
CA ASN A 254 -7.37 -20.44 17.97
C ASN A 254 -8.02 -20.70 16.60
N PRO A 255 -7.29 -20.49 15.49
CA PRO A 255 -7.78 -20.83 14.16
C PRO A 255 -7.93 -22.35 14.00
N SER A 256 -8.88 -22.74 13.15
CA SER A 256 -9.02 -24.13 12.71
C SER A 256 -7.80 -24.59 11.89
N GLU A 257 -7.61 -25.91 11.75
CA GLU A 257 -6.55 -26.44 10.89
C GLU A 257 -6.70 -25.99 9.43
N ALA A 258 -7.94 -25.97 8.90
CA ALA A 258 -8.21 -25.46 7.56
C ALA A 258 -7.80 -23.98 7.40
N GLU A 259 -7.95 -23.17 8.45
CA GLU A 259 -7.49 -21.78 8.44
C GLU A 259 -5.97 -21.65 8.47
N LYS A 260 -5.27 -22.53 9.18
CA LYS A 260 -3.80 -22.57 9.19
C LYS A 260 -3.25 -23.02 7.83
N GLU A 261 -3.87 -24.03 7.21
CA GLU A 261 -3.56 -24.48 5.86
C GLU A 261 -3.76 -23.36 4.85
N TRP A 262 -4.94 -22.71 4.89
CA TRP A 262 -5.23 -21.56 4.03
C TRP A 262 -4.24 -20.42 4.23
N MET A 263 -3.86 -20.10 5.47
CA MET A 263 -2.84 -19.08 5.74
C MET A 263 -1.50 -19.40 5.09
N THR A 264 -1.06 -20.65 5.19
CA THR A 264 0.23 -21.11 4.64
C THR A 264 0.24 -20.98 3.12
N GLU A 265 -0.84 -21.43 2.46
CA GLU A 265 -1.02 -21.26 1.01
C GLU A 265 -1.08 -19.77 0.65
N TYR A 266 -1.87 -18.98 1.39
CA TYR A 266 -2.08 -17.56 1.13
C TYR A 266 -0.79 -16.75 1.27
N PHE A 267 0.07 -17.04 2.24
CA PHE A 267 1.33 -16.29 2.36
C PHE A 267 2.32 -16.62 1.24
N GLY A 268 2.23 -17.81 0.65
CA GLY A 268 3.23 -18.31 -0.29
C GLY A 268 4.61 -18.45 0.37
N LEU A 269 4.64 -18.70 1.68
CA LEU A 269 5.83 -18.90 2.50
C LEU A 269 5.60 -20.08 3.43
N ASP A 270 6.62 -20.90 3.59
CA ASP A 270 6.63 -21.98 4.58
C ASP A 270 6.98 -21.37 5.95
N LEU A 271 5.96 -21.11 6.78
CA LEU A 271 6.14 -20.65 8.15
C LEU A 271 6.42 -21.87 9.03
N ALA A 272 7.65 -22.36 8.99
CA ALA A 272 8.15 -23.39 9.92
C ALA A 272 8.21 -22.86 11.36
#